data_AF-A0A9P6PXB4-F1
#
_entry.id   AF-A0A9P6PXB4-F1
#
_cell.length_a   1.000
_cell.length_b   1.000
_cell.length_c   1.000
_cell.angle_alpha   90.00
_cell.angle_beta   90.00
_cell.angle_gamma   90.00
#
_symmetry.space_group_name_H-M   'P 1'
#
loop_
_entity.id
_entity.type
_entity.pdbx_description
1 polymer ?
#
loop_
_entity_poly.entity_id
_entity_poly.type
_entity_poly.pdbx_seq_one_letter_code
_entity_poly.pdbx_strand_id
1 'polypeptide(L)'
;MAVAPPSTEDQSKILEDALAVVKVQSFQMKRCLDNNKLMDGLKHCSTMLSELRTSSLTPKNYYELYMAIFDALRHVSIYLKEAHQSGRHHLADLYELV
;
A
#
# COMPACT_ATOMS: atom_id res chain seq x y z
N MET A 1 24.70 -18.10 -8.96
CA MET A 1 25.42 -17.49 -7.82
C MET A 1 24.43 -17.38 -6.68
N ALA A 2 24.64 -18.07 -5.57
CA ALA A 2 23.79 -17.93 -4.39
C ALA A 2 24.16 -16.63 -3.69
N VAL A 3 23.26 -15.64 -3.72
CA VAL A 3 23.38 -14.41 -2.91
C VAL A 3 23.42 -14.85 -1.44
N ALA A 4 24.45 -14.43 -0.72
CA ALA A 4 24.55 -14.67 0.72
C ALA A 4 23.29 -14.12 1.41
N PRO A 5 22.76 -14.80 2.45
CA PRO A 5 21.60 -14.29 3.16
C PRO A 5 21.91 -12.88 3.68
N PRO A 6 21.01 -11.91 3.45
CA PRO A 6 21.22 -10.53 3.87
C PRO A 6 21.49 -10.45 5.37
N SER A 7 22.44 -9.61 5.76
CA SER A 7 22.77 -9.42 7.17
C SER A 7 21.60 -8.78 7.92
N THR A 8 21.58 -8.86 9.25
CA THR A 8 20.52 -8.24 10.07
C THR A 8 20.44 -6.73 9.86
N GLU A 9 21.56 -6.06 9.61
CA GLU A 9 21.61 -4.63 9.30
C GLU A 9 21.02 -4.33 7.91
N ASP A 10 21.32 -5.17 6.91
CA ASP A 10 20.73 -5.04 5.58
C ASP A 10 19.21 -5.27 5.62
N GLN A 11 18.76 -6.26 6.38
CA GLN A 11 17.35 -6.54 6.62
C GLN A 11 16.60 -5.36 7.24
N SER A 12 17.24 -4.66 8.18
CA SER A 12 16.66 -3.50 8.86
C SER A 12 16.55 -2.32 7.91
N LYS A 13 17.59 -2.04 7.12
CA LYS A 13 17.57 -0.98 6.10
C LYS A 13 16.52 -1.20 5.03
N ILE A 14 16.46 -2.41 4.45
CA ILE A 14 15.47 -2.75 3.41
C ILE A 14 14.05 -2.55 3.96
N LEU A 15 13.81 -2.94 5.21
CA LEU A 15 12.51 -2.74 5.86
C LEU A 15 12.22 -1.25 6.09
N GLU A 16 13.16 -0.49 6.62
CA GLU A 16 13.00 0.95 6.87
C GLU A 16 12.70 1.72 5.59
N ASP A 17 13.42 1.44 4.51
CA ASP A 17 13.22 2.07 3.20
C ASP A 17 11.81 1.77 2.66
N ALA A 18 11.39 0.49 2.70
CA ALA A 18 10.05 0.09 2.28
C ALA A 18 8.96 0.76 3.14
N LEU A 19 9.12 0.77 4.46
CA LEU A 19 8.19 1.41 5.39
C LEU A 19 8.13 2.93 5.19
N ALA A 20 9.24 3.58 4.82
CA ALA A 20 9.26 4.99 4.49
C ALA A 20 8.41 5.28 3.25
N VAL A 21 8.51 4.46 2.20
CA VAL A 21 7.65 4.55 1.01
C VAL A 21 6.18 4.35 1.40
N VAL A 22 5.85 3.30 2.15
CA VAL A 22 4.48 3.04 2.64
C VAL A 22 3.92 4.23 3.41
N LYS A 23 4.71 4.85 4.28
CA LYS A 23 4.29 6.02 5.06
C LYS A 23 3.97 7.23 4.16
N VAL A 24 4.81 7.52 3.17
CA VAL A 24 4.60 8.65 2.24
C VAL A 24 3.38 8.38 1.35
N GLN A 25 3.30 7.19 0.76
CA GLN A 25 2.22 6.84 -0.17
C GLN A 25 0.87 6.73 0.54
N SER A 26 0.82 6.15 1.74
CA SER A 26 -0.42 6.08 2.53
C SER A 26 -0.94 7.47 2.93
N PHE A 27 -0.05 8.41 3.25
CA PHE A 27 -0.44 9.80 3.52
C PHE A 27 -1.01 10.49 2.28
N GLN A 28 -0.33 10.38 1.13
CA GLN A 28 -0.80 10.97 -0.12
C GLN A 28 -2.11 10.33 -0.60
N MET A 29 -2.24 9.01 -0.46
CA MET A 29 -3.48 8.28 -0.71
C MET A 29 -4.64 8.84 0.12
N LYS A 30 -4.49 8.93 1.46
CA LYS A 30 -5.52 9.51 2.34
C LYS A 30 -5.94 10.91 1.88
N ARG A 31 -4.96 11.78 1.62
CA ARG A 31 -5.22 13.14 1.15
C ARG A 31 -5.97 13.17 -0.19
N CYS A 32 -5.68 12.27 -1.13
CA CYS A 32 -6.42 12.18 -2.38
C CYS A 32 -7.87 11.70 -2.15
N LEU A 33 -8.07 10.70 -1.28
CA LEU A 33 -9.40 10.19 -0.94
C LEU A 33 -10.27 11.27 -0.26
N ASP A 34 -9.70 12.03 0.69
CA ASP A 34 -10.39 13.15 1.36
C ASP A 34 -10.84 14.23 0.37
N ASN A 35 -10.11 14.40 -0.74
CA ASN A 35 -10.42 15.34 -1.82
C ASN A 35 -11.23 14.71 -2.96
N ASN A 36 -11.79 13.51 -2.78
CA ASN A 36 -12.54 12.77 -3.80
C ASN A 36 -11.77 12.44 -5.09
N LYS A 37 -10.44 12.37 -5.02
CA LYS A 37 -9.57 12.01 -6.14
C LYS A 37 -9.25 10.52 -6.12
N LEU A 38 -10.26 9.68 -6.37
CA LEU A 38 -10.16 8.23 -6.24
C LEU A 38 -9.01 7.64 -7.09
N MET A 39 -8.94 7.97 -8.38
CA MET A 39 -7.90 7.40 -9.27
C MET A 39 -6.48 7.74 -8.82
N ASP A 40 -6.25 8.97 -8.34
CA ASP A 40 -4.94 9.36 -7.82
C ASP A 40 -4.63 8.68 -6.48
N GLY A 41 -5.64 8.50 -5.62
CA GLY A 41 -5.53 7.68 -4.42
C GLY A 41 -5.14 6.24 -4.73
N LEU A 42 -5.73 5.63 -5.76
CA LEU A 42 -5.42 4.27 -6.20
C LEU A 42 -4.00 4.16 -6.78
N LYS A 43 -3.48 5.19 -7.48
CA LYS A 43 -2.07 5.21 -7.92
C LYS A 43 -1.09 5.16 -6.75
N HIS A 44 -1.35 5.96 -5.70
CA HIS A 44 -0.54 5.92 -4.47
C HIS A 44 -0.64 4.55 -3.79
N CYS A 45 -1.84 3.98 -3.76
CA CYS A 45 -2.08 2.64 -3.23
C CYS A 45 -1.31 1.55 -4.00
N SER A 46 -1.32 1.60 -5.34
CA SER A 46 -0.57 0.67 -6.21
C SER A 46 0.94 0.78 -6.00
N THR A 47 1.45 2.01 -5.82
CA THR A 47 2.87 2.25 -5.50
C THR A 47 3.23 1.61 -4.16
N MET A 48 2.40 1.82 -3.12
CA MET A 48 2.58 1.20 -1.81
C MET A 48 2.55 -0.34 -1.87
N LEU A 49 1.60 -0.92 -2.63
CA LEU A 49 1.50 -2.37 -2.82
C LEU A 49 2.68 -2.97 -3.57
N SER A 50 3.38 -2.17 -4.39
CA SER A 50 4.56 -2.64 -5.12
C SER A 50 5.72 -3.02 -4.20
N GLU A 51 5.79 -2.45 -2.99
CA GLU A 51 6.78 -2.83 -1.97
C GLU A 51 6.64 -4.29 -1.52
N LEU A 52 5.43 -4.87 -1.57
CA LEU A 52 5.20 -6.28 -1.26
C LEU A 52 5.81 -7.25 -2.30
N ARG A 53 6.24 -6.75 -3.46
CA ARG A 53 6.89 -7.60 -4.48
C ARG A 53 8.33 -7.95 -4.12
N THR A 54 8.88 -7.38 -3.04
CA THR A 54 10.23 -7.69 -2.57
C THR A 54 10.35 -9.15 -2.13
N SER A 55 11.40 -9.84 -2.60
CA SER A 55 11.76 -11.20 -2.18
C SER A 55 12.95 -11.20 -1.20
N SER A 56 13.43 -10.02 -0.82
CA SER A 56 14.65 -9.85 -0.04
C SER A 56 14.43 -9.83 1.47
N LEU A 57 13.18 -9.73 1.94
CA LEU A 57 12.84 -9.67 3.36
C LEU A 57 12.67 -11.07 3.97
N THR A 58 13.12 -11.23 5.20
CA THR A 58 12.78 -12.39 6.04
C THR A 58 11.28 -12.41 6.36
N PRO A 59 10.69 -13.57 6.70
CA PRO A 59 9.26 -13.68 6.99
C PRO A 59 8.77 -12.70 8.08
N LYS A 60 9.59 -12.45 9.11
CA LYS A 60 9.26 -11.51 10.19
C LYS A 60 9.16 -10.07 9.67
N ASN A 61 10.16 -9.61 8.93
CA ASN A 61 10.18 -8.23 8.41
C ASN A 61 9.13 -8.04 7.31
N TYR A 62 8.91 -9.06 6.48
CA TYR A 62 7.83 -9.03 5.49
C TYR A 62 6.46 -8.91 6.15
N TYR A 63 6.23 -9.60 7.27
CA TYR A 63 4.98 -9.50 8.02
C TYR A 63 4.75 -8.08 8.58
N GLU A 64 5.80 -7.43 9.06
CA GLU A 64 5.73 -6.03 9.52
C GLU A 64 5.35 -5.07 8.38
N LEU A 65 6.01 -5.20 7.22
CA LEU A 65 5.67 -4.44 6.02
C LEU A 65 4.22 -4.69 5.57
N TYR A 66 3.80 -5.95 5.56
CA TYR A 66 2.43 -6.35 5.23
C TYR A 66 1.41 -5.69 6.16
N MET A 67 1.65 -5.69 7.47
CA MET A 67 0.72 -5.09 8.42
C MET A 67 0.59 -3.58 8.23
N ALA A 68 1.71 -2.88 7.97
CA ALA A 68 1.68 -1.45 7.68
C ALA A 68 0.84 -1.12 6.43
N ILE A 69 0.99 -1.92 5.37
CA ILE A 69 0.24 -1.75 4.11
C ILE A 69 -1.24 -2.11 4.32
N PHE A 70 -1.52 -3.21 5.01
CA PHE A 70 -2.89 -3.67 5.29
C PHE A 70 -3.70 -2.63 6.09
N ASP A 71 -3.09 -2.03 7.11
CA ASP A 71 -3.72 -0.96 7.88
C ASP A 71 -4.01 0.27 7.01
N ALA A 72 -3.11 0.62 6.08
CA ALA A 72 -3.36 1.69 5.12
C ALA A 72 -4.53 1.38 4.17
N LEU A 73 -4.64 0.14 3.67
CA LEU A 73 -5.73 -0.29 2.78
C LEU A 73 -7.11 -0.17 3.41
N ARG A 74 -7.22 -0.26 4.74
CA ARG A 74 -8.48 -0.08 5.45
C ARG A 74 -9.14 1.27 5.14
N HIS A 75 -8.35 2.31 4.93
CA HIS A 75 -8.86 3.64 4.56
C HIS A 75 -9.49 3.64 3.16
N VAL A 76 -8.88 2.95 2.20
CA VAL A 76 -9.44 2.79 0.84
C VAL A 76 -10.75 2.01 0.90
N SER A 77 -10.78 0.91 1.66
CA SER A 77 -11.97 0.07 1.81
C SER A 77 -13.16 0.86 2.39
N ILE A 78 -12.92 1.66 3.43
CA ILE A 78 -13.95 2.54 4.01
C ILE A 78 -14.43 3.57 2.98
N TYR A 79 -13.50 4.26 2.32
CA TYR A 79 -13.83 5.24 1.29
C TYR A 79 -14.68 4.64 0.16
N LEU A 80 -14.29 3.49 -0.38
CA LEU A 80 -15.02 2.83 -1.47
C LEU A 80 -16.43 2.44 -1.04
N LYS A 81 -16.60 1.95 0.19
CA LYS A 81 -17.91 1.61 0.73
C LYS A 81 -18.81 2.85 0.85
N GLU A 82 -18.29 3.95 1.39
CA GLU A 82 -19.04 5.21 1.52
C GLU A 82 -19.35 5.85 0.16
N ALA A 83 -18.38 5.83 -0.77
CA ALA A 83 -18.54 6.32 -2.13
C ALA A 83 -19.63 5.57 -2.89
N HIS A 84 -19.70 4.24 -2.71
CA HIS A 84 -20.75 3.42 -3.28
C HIS A 84 -22.12 3.71 -2.67
N GLN A 85 -22.20 3.74 -1.34
CA GLN A 85 -23.46 3.99 -0.62
C GLN A 85 -24.03 5.40 -0.89
N SER A 86 -23.17 6.38 -1.12
CA SER A 86 -23.56 7.76 -1.49
C SER A 86 -23.87 7.95 -2.97
N GLY A 87 -23.75 6.90 -3.80
CA GLY A 87 -24.01 6.97 -5.24
C GLY A 87 -22.97 7.77 -6.04
N ARG A 88 -21.85 8.19 -5.43
CA ARG A 88 -20.78 8.96 -6.08
C ARG A 88 -19.98 8.12 -7.08
N HIS A 89 -19.83 6.82 -6.81
CA HIS A 89 -19.11 5.90 -7.68
C HIS A 89 -19.85 4.57 -7.81
N HIS A 90 -20.07 4.11 -9.04
CA HIS A 90 -20.51 2.75 -9.30
C HIS A 90 -19.32 1.79 -9.12
N LEU A 91 -19.43 0.84 -8.19
CA LEU A 91 -18.36 -0.13 -7.93
C LEU A 91 -18.08 -1.04 -9.14
N ALA A 92 -19.06 -1.25 -10.01
CA ALA A 92 -18.91 -2.04 -11.23
C ALA A 92 -17.85 -1.45 -12.16
N ASP A 93 -17.90 -0.13 -12.39
CA ASP A 93 -16.93 0.59 -13.23
C ASP A 93 -15.52 0.55 -12.64
N LEU A 94 -15.42 0.50 -11.31
CA LEU A 94 -14.15 0.33 -10.61
C LEU A 94 -13.59 -1.08 -10.77
N TYR A 95 -14.42 -2.12 -10.71
CA TYR A 95 -13.98 -3.51 -10.83
C TYR A 95 -13.32 -3.80 -12.18
N GLU A 96 -13.74 -3.13 -13.25
CA GLU A 96 -13.11 -3.28 -14.57
C GLU A 96 -11.79 -2.52 -14.73
N LEU A 97 -11.48 -1.61 -13.80
CA LEU A 97 -10.43 -0.61 -13.96
C LEU A 97 -9.17 -0.87 -13.10
N VAL A 98 -9.26 -1.70 -12.07
CA VAL A 98 -8.15 -2.13 -11.19
C VAL A 98 -7.78 -3.59 -11.41
#